data_AF-A0A183D742-F1
#
_entry.id   AF-A0A183D742-F1
#
_cell.length_a   1.000
_cell.length_b   1.000
_cell.length_c   1.000
_cell.angle_alpha   90.00
_cell.angle_beta   90.00
_cell.angle_gamma   90.00
#
_symmetry.space_group_name_H-M   'P 1'
#
loop_
_entity.id
_entity.type
_entity.pdbx_description
1 polymer ?
#
loop_
_entity_poly.entity_id
_entity_poly.type
_entity_poly.pdbx_seq_one_letter_code
_entity_poly.pdbx_strand_id
1 'polypeptide(L)'
;MPGAQYYDGKKLNIRISTEAGIELYERWVYQGISSIMSAIAKRHAETLNEYHRNKLYKCSRNAQNIVEQARCVVQAIDAKSAHYSRCSTGLFFSTAVTLVIRNFVLKNLPTNPQ
;
A
#
# COMPACT_ATOMS: atom_id res chain seq x y z
N MET A 1 2.45 -36.73 -2.26
CA MET A 1 2.67 -35.28 -2.48
C MET A 1 2.05 -34.90 -3.82
N PRO A 2 1.11 -33.94 -3.87
CA PRO A 2 0.38 -33.59 -5.09
C PRO A 2 1.23 -32.90 -6.18
N GLY A 3 2.47 -32.50 -5.88
CA GLY A 3 3.39 -31.88 -6.86
C GLY A 3 4.21 -32.88 -7.70
N ALA A 4 4.25 -34.16 -7.32
CA ALA A 4 5.08 -35.17 -8.01
C ALA A 4 4.59 -35.47 -9.44
N GLN A 5 3.29 -35.25 -9.71
CA GLN A 5 2.66 -35.47 -11.02
C GLN A 5 3.10 -34.45 -12.10
N TYR A 6 3.69 -33.33 -11.69
CA TYR A 6 4.21 -32.30 -12.60
C TYR A 6 5.73 -32.34 -12.73
N TYR A 7 6.40 -33.32 -12.12
CA TYR A 7 7.84 -33.41 -12.05
C TYR A 7 8.37 -34.47 -13.02
N ASP A 8 9.03 -34.04 -14.09
CA ASP A 8 9.56 -34.90 -15.16
C ASP A 8 11.01 -35.36 -14.88
N GLY A 9 11.34 -35.60 -13.60
CA GLY A 9 12.67 -36.03 -13.15
C GLY A 9 13.78 -34.96 -13.22
N LYS A 10 13.65 -33.94 -14.08
CA LYS A 10 14.62 -32.84 -14.25
C LYS A 10 14.02 -31.44 -14.09
N LYS A 11 12.72 -31.29 -14.36
CA LYS A 11 12.02 -30.00 -14.30
C LYS A 11 10.58 -30.17 -13.88
N LEU A 12 10.08 -29.18 -13.15
CA LEU A 12 8.67 -29.07 -12.79
C LEU A 12 7.94 -28.36 -13.92
N ASN A 13 7.00 -29.05 -14.56
CA ASN A 13 6.24 -28.56 -15.72
C ASN A 13 4.79 -28.34 -15.29
N ILE A 14 4.54 -27.20 -14.63
CA ILE A 14 3.20 -26.81 -14.23
C ILE A 14 2.53 -26.16 -15.45
N ARG A 15 1.53 -26.84 -16.02
CA ARG A 15 0.70 -26.26 -17.09
C ARG A 15 -0.29 -25.29 -16.45
N ILE A 16 0.12 -24.03 -16.32
CA ILE A 16 -0.75 -22.94 -15.87
C ILE A 16 -1.44 -22.40 -17.12
N SER A 17 -2.78 -22.27 -17.10
CA SER A 17 -3.48 -21.57 -18.19
C SER A 17 -3.11 -20.08 -18.17
N THR A 18 -3.23 -19.41 -19.30
CA THR A 18 -2.92 -17.97 -19.42
C THR A 18 -3.69 -17.13 -18.39
N GLU A 19 -4.93 -17.50 -18.10
CA GLU A 19 -5.84 -16.81 -17.18
C GLU A 19 -5.39 -17.00 -15.72
N ALA A 20 -5.06 -18.23 -15.35
CA ALA A 20 -4.54 -18.52 -14.01
C ALA A 20 -3.17 -17.84 -13.77
N GLY A 21 -2.38 -17.63 -14.82
CA GLY A 21 -1.13 -16.87 -14.76
C GLY A 21 -1.36 -15.38 -14.47
N ILE A 22 -2.39 -14.78 -15.09
CA ILE A 22 -2.76 -13.38 -14.87
C ILE A 22 -3.28 -13.17 -13.44
N GLU A 23 -4.20 -14.02 -12.96
CA GLU A 23 -4.70 -13.93 -11.58
C GLU A 23 -3.58 -14.06 -10.55
N LEU A 24 -2.64 -14.98 -10.79
CA LEU A 24 -1.48 -15.14 -9.93
C LEU A 24 -0.64 -13.86 -9.92
N TYR A 25 -0.33 -13.33 -11.11
CA TYR A 25 0.43 -12.09 -11.24
C TYR A 25 -0.21 -10.93 -10.48
N GLU A 26 -1.53 -10.71 -10.64
CA GLU A 26 -2.26 -9.66 -9.93
C GLU A 26 -2.14 -9.80 -8.41
N ARG A 27 -2.29 -11.02 -7.88
CA ARG A 27 -2.15 -11.28 -6.43
C ARG A 27 -0.75 -10.96 -5.92
N TRP A 28 0.28 -11.36 -6.67
CA TRP A 28 1.68 -11.04 -6.32
C TRP A 28 1.94 -9.53 -6.35
N VAL A 29 1.39 -8.82 -7.33
CA VAL A 29 1.49 -7.36 -7.41
C VAL A 29 0.81 -6.70 -6.20
N TYR A 30 -0.40 -7.12 -5.83
CA TYR A 30 -1.10 -6.57 -4.67
C TYR A 30 -0.36 -6.83 -3.35
N GLN A 31 0.21 -8.03 -3.19
CA GLN A 31 1.06 -8.35 -2.02
C GLN A 31 2.32 -7.48 -2.00
N GLY A 32 2.98 -7.30 -3.14
CA GLY A 32 4.15 -6.45 -3.30
C GLY A 32 3.86 -5.00 -2.92
N ILE A 33 2.80 -4.39 -3.48
CA ILE A 33 2.45 -3.00 -3.18
C ILE A 33 2.03 -2.84 -1.70
N SER A 34 1.29 -3.81 -1.14
CA SER A 34 0.90 -3.79 0.28
C SER A 34 2.11 -3.80 1.21
N SER A 35 3.18 -4.52 0.84
CA SER A 35 4.44 -4.53 1.59
C SER A 35 5.13 -3.16 1.59
N ILE A 36 5.16 -2.48 0.43
CA ILE A 36 5.75 -1.14 0.28
C ILE A 36 4.95 -0.11 1.09
N MET A 37 3.62 -0.16 0.99
CA MET A 37 2.73 0.72 1.77
C MET A 37 2.93 0.53 3.28
N SER A 38 3.11 -0.71 3.74
CA SER A 38 3.37 -1.02 5.15
C SER A 38 4.71 -0.46 5.63
N ALA A 39 5.74 -0.51 4.78
CA ALA A 39 7.05 0.08 5.09
C ALA A 39 6.96 1.62 5.20
N ILE A 40 6.27 2.27 4.26
CA ILE A 40 6.00 3.72 4.31
C ILE A 40 5.22 4.07 5.58
N ALA A 41 4.14 3.34 5.86
CA ALA A 41 3.32 3.52 7.05
C ALA A 41 4.15 3.46 8.33
N LYS A 42 5.05 2.46 8.45
CA LYS A 42 5.94 2.30 9.60
C LYS A 42 6.88 3.49 9.77
N ARG A 43 7.51 3.96 8.68
CA ARG A 43 8.39 5.13 8.71
C ARG A 43 7.66 6.40 9.16
N HIS A 44 6.41 6.60 8.72
CA HIS A 44 5.61 7.73 9.16
C HIS A 44 5.12 7.58 10.61
N ALA A 45 4.80 6.35 11.04
CA ALA A 45 4.33 6.02 12.39
C ALA A 45 5.32 6.38 13.50
N GLU A 46 6.62 6.34 13.23
CA GLU A 46 7.66 6.76 14.19
C GLU A 46 7.62 8.26 14.50
N THR A 47 7.08 9.06 13.58
CA THR A 47 7.01 10.53 13.70
C THR A 47 5.64 11.04 14.12
N LEU A 48 4.67 10.15 14.33
CA LEU A 48 3.29 10.48 14.68
C LEU A 48 3.05 10.33 16.18
N ASN A 49 2.16 11.18 16.71
CA ASN A 49 1.66 11.03 18.08
C ASN A 49 0.94 9.68 18.27
N GLU A 50 0.91 9.16 19.50
CA GLU A 50 0.37 7.85 19.86
C GLU A 50 -1.07 7.65 19.36
N TYR A 51 -1.91 8.68 19.46
CA TYR A 51 -3.27 8.66 18.93
C TYR A 51 -3.32 8.36 17.41
N HIS A 52 -2.54 9.10 16.62
CA HIS A 52 -2.49 8.94 15.16
C HIS A 52 -1.83 7.62 14.75
N ARG A 53 -0.83 7.18 15.51
CA ARG A 53 -0.17 5.89 15.33
C ARG A 53 -1.13 4.72 15.56
N ASN A 54 -1.90 4.75 16.65
CA ASN A 54 -2.90 3.73 16.93
C ASN A 54 -4.01 3.72 15.88
N LYS A 55 -4.45 4.89 15.43
CA LYS A 55 -5.43 5.02 14.33
C LYS A 55 -4.92 4.38 13.03
N LEU A 56 -3.67 4.63 12.66
CA LEU A 56 -3.03 4.02 11.49
C LEU A 56 -2.99 2.49 11.60
N TYR A 57 -2.54 1.93 12.73
CA TYR A 57 -2.46 0.48 12.91
C TYR A 57 -3.83 -0.19 12.98
N LYS A 58 -4.86 0.48 13.51
CA LYS A 58 -6.24 -0.02 13.48
C LYS A 58 -6.79 -0.02 12.05
N CYS A 59 -6.57 1.07 11.32
CA CYS A 59 -6.99 1.19 9.92
C CYS A 59 -6.32 0.11 9.05
N SER A 60 -5.00 -0.06 9.17
CA SER A 60 -4.25 -1.06 8.40
C SER A 60 -4.61 -2.51 8.76
N ARG A 61 -5.06 -2.78 9.98
CA ARG A 61 -5.52 -4.14 10.37
C ARG A 61 -6.90 -4.48 9.83
N ASN A 62 -7.75 -3.46 9.62
CA ASN A 62 -9.10 -3.64 9.14
C ASN A 62 -9.21 -3.56 7.61
N ALA A 63 -8.19 -3.04 6.94
CA ALA A 63 -8.17 -2.90 5.48
C ALA A 63 -8.13 -4.28 4.81
N GLN A 64 -9.11 -4.56 3.97
CA GLN A 64 -9.18 -5.80 3.20
C GLN A 64 -8.59 -5.65 1.80
N ASN A 65 -8.58 -4.41 1.29
CA ASN A 65 -8.17 -4.08 -0.06
C ASN A 65 -6.98 -3.13 -0.07
N ILE A 66 -6.19 -3.19 -1.15
CA ILE A 66 -5.06 -2.28 -1.40
C ILE A 66 -5.49 -0.80 -1.36
N VAL A 67 -6.71 -0.52 -1.81
CA VAL A 67 -7.29 0.83 -1.82
C VAL A 67 -7.49 1.36 -0.40
N GLU A 68 -8.03 0.52 0.49
CA GLU A 68 -8.25 0.88 1.89
C GLU A 68 -6.93 1.03 2.63
N GLN A 69 -5.99 0.11 2.37
CA GLN A 69 -4.63 0.18 2.90
C GLN A 69 -3.95 1.50 2.52
N ALA A 70 -4.06 1.92 1.26
CA ALA A 70 -3.53 3.20 0.80
C ALA A 70 -4.17 4.40 1.50
N ARG A 71 -5.50 4.40 1.67
CA ARG A 71 -6.22 5.46 2.39
C ARG A 71 -5.72 5.60 3.83
N CYS A 72 -5.45 4.49 4.52
CA CYS A 72 -4.86 4.51 5.86
C CYS A 72 -3.50 5.22 5.88
N VAL A 73 -2.64 4.90 4.91
CA VAL A 73 -1.30 5.53 4.80
C VAL A 73 -1.41 7.01 4.48
N VAL A 74 -2.27 7.42 3.54
CA VAL A 74 -2.47 8.83 3.20
C VAL A 74 -2.96 9.63 4.40
N GLN A 75 -3.92 9.10 5.18
CA GLN A 75 -4.39 9.78 6.40
C GLN A 75 -3.27 9.99 7.43
N ALA A 76 -2.34 9.04 7.55
CA ALA A 76 -1.18 9.17 8.43
C ALA A 76 -0.17 10.22 7.92
N ILE A 77 0.03 10.29 6.60
CA ILE A 77 0.86 11.33 5.97
C ILE A 77 0.23 12.71 6.17
N ASP A 78 -1.08 12.83 5.95
CA ASP A 78 -1.83 14.08 6.12
C ASP A 78 -1.79 14.56 7.57
N ALA A 79 -1.96 13.67 8.55
CA ALA A 79 -1.87 14.00 9.97
C ALA A 79 -0.50 14.57 10.36
N LYS A 80 0.59 14.05 9.78
CA LYS A 80 1.93 14.60 9.94
C LYS A 80 2.05 16.00 9.33
N SER A 81 1.53 16.19 8.11
CA SER A 81 1.58 17.49 7.42
C SER A 81 0.74 18.57 8.12
N ALA A 82 -0.39 18.20 8.73
CA ALA A 82 -1.22 19.08 9.55
C ALA A 82 -0.48 19.55 10.82
N HIS A 83 0.31 18.67 11.43
CA HIS A 83 1.13 19.01 12.59
C HIS A 83 2.26 19.99 12.24
N TYR A 84 2.81 19.90 11.02
CA TYR A 84 3.82 20.83 10.51
C TYR A 84 3.22 22.19 10.11
N SER A 85 2.04 22.19 9.48
CA SER A 85 1.35 23.43 9.06
C SER A 85 0.71 24.20 10.21
N ARG A 86 0.39 23.54 11.34
CA ARG A 86 -0.11 24.22 12.55
C ARG A 86 0.99 24.92 13.38
N CYS A 87 2.26 24.72 13.03
CA CYS A 87 3.41 25.46 13.56
C CYS A 87 3.97 26.48 12.55
N SER A 88 3.22 26.80 11.49
CA SER A 88 3.63 27.80 10.51
C SER A 88 2.47 28.72 10.17
N THR A 89 2.18 29.64 11.09
CA THR A 89 1.44 30.88 10.80
C THR A 89 2.30 31.83 9.97
N GLY A 90 2.95 31.32 8.92
CA GLY A 90 3.88 32.08 8.09
C GLY A 90 4.82 31.22 7.26
N LEU A 91 4.31 30.43 6.30
CA LEU A 91 4.93 30.33 4.97
C LEU A 91 4.01 29.58 3.99
N PHE A 92 3.55 30.31 2.98
CA PHE A 92 2.71 29.85 1.87
C PHE A 92 3.47 28.98 0.84
N PHE A 93 4.42 28.16 1.27
CA PHE A 93 5.21 27.32 0.37
C PHE A 93 5.02 25.83 0.65
N SER A 94 4.60 25.12 -0.40
CA SER A 94 4.51 23.66 -0.53
C SER A 94 3.17 22.98 -0.23
N THR A 95 2.08 23.52 -0.77
CA THR A 95 0.89 22.71 -1.10
C THR A 95 1.15 21.79 -2.30
N ALA A 96 2.02 22.18 -3.25
CA ALA A 96 2.23 21.46 -4.51
C ALA A 96 2.81 20.04 -4.33
N VAL A 97 3.83 19.86 -3.47
CA VAL A 97 4.49 18.55 -3.30
C VAL A 97 3.55 17.54 -2.64
N THR A 98 2.83 17.95 -1.59
CA THR A 98 1.82 17.10 -0.94
C THR A 98 0.67 16.77 -1.89
N LEU A 99 0.24 17.74 -2.72
CA LEU A 99 -0.79 17.53 -3.73
C LEU A 99 -0.33 16.55 -4.83
N VAL A 100 0.95 16.58 -5.23
CA VAL A 100 1.51 15.66 -6.22
C VAL A 100 1.61 14.25 -5.66
N ILE A 101 2.09 14.06 -4.42
CA ILE A 101 2.14 12.74 -3.78
C ILE A 101 0.72 12.20 -3.59
N ARG A 102 -0.23 13.04 -3.13
CA ARG A 102 -1.63 12.67 -2.98
C ARG A 102 -2.27 12.30 -4.32
N ASN A 103 -2.04 13.07 -5.38
CA ASN A 103 -2.53 12.77 -6.72
C ASN A 103 -1.85 11.54 -7.33
N PHE A 104 -0.56 11.33 -7.11
CA PHE A 104 0.17 10.17 -7.63
C PHE A 104 -0.28 8.89 -6.95
N VAL A 105 -0.43 8.90 -5.62
CA VAL A 105 -0.94 7.72 -4.88
C VAL A 105 -2.40 7.45 -5.23
N LEU A 106 -3.26 8.47 -5.33
CA LEU A 106 -4.66 8.27 -5.70
C LEU A 106 -4.86 7.88 -7.18
N LYS A 107 -4.05 8.40 -8.11
CA LYS A 107 -4.17 8.08 -9.56
C LYS A 107 -3.51 6.77 -9.96
N ASN A 108 -2.50 6.29 -9.23
CA ASN A 108 -1.85 4.99 -9.49
C ASN A 108 -2.35 3.88 -8.59
N LEU A 109 -3.40 4.13 -7.81
CA LEU A 109 -4.11 3.05 -7.15
C LEU A 109 -4.77 2.20 -8.25
N PRO A 110 -4.49 0.89 -8.33
CA PRO A 110 -5.22 0.03 -9.24
C PRO A 110 -6.70 0.10 -8.83
N THR A 111 -7.50 0.82 -9.59
CA THR A 111 -8.96 0.79 -9.50
C THR A 111 -9.40 -0.50 -10.18
N ASN A 112 -9.17 -1.64 -9.54
CA ASN A 112 -9.84 -2.87 -9.95
C ASN A 112 -11.09 -3.04 -9.04
N PRO A 113 -12.30 -3.05 -9.63
CA PRO A 113 -13.52 -3.36 -8.91
C PRO A 113 -13.65 -4.87 -8.81
N GLN A 114 -13.19 -5.46 -7.71
CA GLN A 114 -13.67 -6.77 -7.26
C GLN A 114 -13.89 -6.76 -5.75
#